data_AF-A0A8J3E9E3-F1
#
_entry.id   AF-A0A8J3E9E3-F1
#
_cell.length_a   1.000
_cell.length_b   1.000
_cell.length_c   1.000
_cell.angle_alpha   90.00
_cell.angle_beta   90.00
_cell.angle_gamma   90.00
#
_symmetry.space_group_name_H-M   'P 1'
#
loop_
_entity.id
_entity.type
_entity.pdbx_description
1 polymer ?
#
loop_
_entity_poly.entity_id
_entity_poly.type
_entity_poly.pdbx_seq_one_letter_code
_entity_poly.pdbx_strand_id
1 'polypeptide(L)'
;MVALIIIVVILALIFGYVLMTYNSLIAEIEAVKNSERQIDVQLDRRAKVFDSLISVVKKYMDYEQTTLKDVTALRNQAIHAKEKGDSETRMAAENEISKIAGGLNVQFENYPDLKANQNVMQLQEEITSTENKLAFSKQSFNDSIEKYNAHKKSMIAGIVVNMFKSKLDEDFIYWQVSDEKRQVLEDSRVEL
;
A
#
# COMPACT_ATOMS: atom_id res chain seq x y z
N MET A 1 43.11 32.13 16.64
CA MET A 1 42.26 32.59 15.52
C MET A 1 42.04 31.49 14.48
N VAL A 2 43.11 30.93 13.87
CA VAL A 2 42.99 29.83 12.88
C VAL A 2 42.27 28.59 13.43
N ALA A 3 42.63 28.11 14.63
CA ALA A 3 41.95 26.97 15.25
C ALA A 3 40.43 27.21 15.48
N LEU A 4 40.04 28.43 15.83
CA LEU A 4 38.64 28.81 16.01
C LEU A 4 37.89 28.80 14.67
N ILE A 5 38.51 29.31 13.60
CA ILE A 5 37.95 29.27 12.25
C ILE A 5 37.75 27.81 11.80
N ILE A 6 38.74 26.94 12.03
CA ILE A 6 38.63 25.51 11.69
C ILE A 6 37.45 24.85 12.42
N ILE A 7 37.29 25.12 13.72
CA ILE A 7 36.17 24.58 14.51
C ILE A 7 34.82 25.05 13.94
N VAL A 8 34.68 26.34 13.63
CA VAL A 8 33.45 26.89 13.07
C VAL A 8 33.11 26.27 11.71
N VAL A 9 34.12 26.07 10.85
CA VAL A 9 33.93 25.43 9.54
C VAL A 9 33.47 23.97 9.71
N ILE A 10 34.09 23.21 10.62
CA ILE A 10 33.69 21.82 10.89
C ILE A 10 32.25 21.76 11.40
N LEU A 11 31.87 22.63 12.34
CA LEU A 11 30.50 22.70 12.86
C LEU A 11 29.49 23.06 11.76
N ALA A 12 29.83 23.99 10.88
CA ALA A 12 28.97 24.36 9.74
C ALA A 12 28.76 23.17 8.78
N LEU A 13 29.81 22.38 8.51
CA LEU A 13 29.71 21.18 7.67
C LEU A 13 28.83 20.10 8.31
N ILE A 14 29.01 19.84 9.61
CA ILE A 14 28.18 18.88 10.36
C ILE A 14 26.71 19.32 10.32
N PHE A 15 26.45 20.60 10.60
CA PHE A 15 25.10 21.15 10.59
C PHE A 15 24.45 21.05 9.20
N GLY A 16 25.20 21.38 8.14
CA GLY A 16 24.73 21.22 6.76
C GLY A 16 24.38 19.76 6.42
N TYR A 17 25.19 18.80 6.87
CA TYR A 17 24.92 17.38 6.66
C TYR A 17 23.65 16.90 7.40
N VAL A 18 23.44 17.35 8.64
CA VAL A 18 22.23 17.04 9.41
C VAL A 18 20.98 17.56 8.71
N LEU A 19 21.01 18.80 8.21
CA LEU A 19 19.89 19.38 7.46
C LEU A 19 19.58 18.61 6.18
N MET A 20 20.61 18.20 5.43
CA MET A 20 20.43 17.40 4.23
C MET A 20 19.78 16.04 4.54
N THR A 21 20.25 15.36 5.59
CA THR A 21 19.71 14.08 6.04
C THR A 21 18.25 14.21 6.50
N TYR A 22 17.95 15.23 7.29
CA TYR A 22 16.58 15.53 7.74
C TYR A 22 15.63 15.70 6.54
N ASN A 23 16.00 16.53 5.57
CA ASN A 23 15.16 16.78 4.39
C ASN A 23 14.98 15.52 3.53
N SER A 24 16.04 14.71 3.38
CA SER A 24 15.97 13.44 2.63
C SER A 24 15.03 12.44 3.29
N LEU A 25 15.06 12.30 4.63
CA LEU A 25 14.15 11.42 5.36
C LEU A 25 12.69 11.88 5.24
N ILE A 26 12.43 13.19 5.33
CA ILE A 26 11.09 13.74 5.10
C ILE A 26 10.60 13.45 3.68
N ALA A 27 11.47 13.60 2.68
CA ALA A 27 11.13 13.29 1.29
C ALA A 27 10.77 11.79 1.10
N GLU A 28 11.47 10.90 1.80
CA GLU A 28 11.19 9.46 1.76
C GLU A 28 9.89 9.10 2.48
N ILE A 29 9.60 9.70 3.64
CA ILE A 29 8.30 9.57 4.33
C ILE A 29 7.16 9.99 3.41
N GLU A 30 7.30 11.14 2.73
CA GLU A 30 6.27 11.61 1.80
C GLU A 30 6.17 10.72 0.56
N ALA A 31 7.27 10.11 0.11
CA ALA A 31 7.26 9.13 -0.97
C ALA A 31 6.46 7.86 -0.59
N VAL A 32 6.64 7.35 0.64
CA VAL A 32 5.83 6.24 1.17
C VAL A 32 4.34 6.59 1.18
N LYS A 33 3.99 7.75 1.78
CA LYS A 33 2.60 8.25 1.82
C LYS A 33 2.02 8.45 0.42
N ASN A 34 2.84 8.89 -0.53
CA ASN A 34 2.42 9.03 -1.92
C ASN A 34 2.14 7.68 -2.59
N SER A 35 2.99 6.68 -2.38
CA SER A 35 2.77 5.32 -2.88
C SER A 35 1.52 4.69 -2.27
N GLU A 36 1.24 4.94 -0.98
CA GLU A 36 -0.02 4.53 -0.34
C GLU A 36 -1.25 5.18 -1.00
N ARG A 37 -1.19 6.49 -1.29
CA ARG A 37 -2.26 7.19 -2.01
C ARG A 37 -2.50 6.60 -3.41
N GLN A 38 -1.46 6.10 -4.08
CA GLN A 38 -1.64 5.43 -5.37
C GLN A 38 -2.39 4.10 -5.25
N ILE A 39 -2.14 3.34 -4.17
CA ILE A 39 -2.93 2.14 -3.83
C ILE A 39 -4.40 2.54 -3.64
N ASP A 40 -4.66 3.57 -2.82
CA ASP A 40 -6.02 4.06 -2.56
C ASP A 40 -6.80 4.39 -3.83
N VAL A 41 -6.15 5.02 -4.81
CA VAL A 41 -6.77 5.34 -6.11
C VAL A 41 -7.17 4.07 -6.87
N GLN A 42 -6.32 3.04 -6.87
CA GLN A 42 -6.65 1.77 -7.55
C GLN A 42 -7.75 1.00 -6.80
N LEU A 43 -7.76 1.04 -5.47
CA LEU A 43 -8.82 0.42 -4.66
C LEU A 43 -10.18 1.10 -4.90
N ASP A 44 -10.23 2.44 -4.98
CA ASP A 44 -11.45 3.19 -5.31
C ASP A 44 -11.94 2.90 -6.72
N ARG A 45 -11.03 2.82 -7.70
CA ARG A 45 -11.38 2.42 -9.07
C ARG A 45 -11.99 1.02 -9.08
N ARG A 46 -11.32 0.06 -8.45
CA ARG A 46 -11.80 -1.32 -8.35
C ARG A 46 -13.18 -1.38 -7.73
N ALA A 47 -13.40 -0.66 -6.63
CA ALA A 47 -14.69 -0.55 -5.97
C ALA A 47 -15.80 -0.09 -6.94
N LYS A 48 -15.58 0.98 -7.70
CA LYS A 48 -16.56 1.49 -8.70
C LYS A 48 -16.85 0.48 -9.81
N VAL A 49 -15.83 -0.25 -10.26
CA VAL A 49 -15.99 -1.29 -11.29
C VAL A 49 -16.79 -2.47 -10.75
N PHE A 50 -16.53 -2.89 -9.51
CA PHE A 50 -17.33 -3.92 -8.84
C PHE A 50 -18.79 -3.49 -8.64
N ASP A 51 -19.06 -2.24 -8.27
CA ASP A 51 -20.44 -1.73 -8.16
C ASP A 51 -21.16 -1.82 -9.50
N SER A 52 -20.48 -1.43 -10.57
CA SER A 52 -20.99 -1.52 -11.94
C SER A 52 -21.25 -2.99 -12.33
N LEU A 53 -20.32 -3.90 -12.06
CA LEU A 53 -20.47 -5.33 -12.31
C LEU A 53 -21.66 -5.93 -11.56
N ILE A 54 -21.76 -5.64 -10.26
CA ILE A 54 -22.86 -6.06 -9.39
C ILE A 54 -24.20 -5.58 -9.96
N SER A 55 -24.30 -4.32 -10.42
CA SER A 55 -25.53 -3.76 -10.98
C SER A 55 -26.00 -4.47 -12.26
N VAL A 56 -25.06 -4.95 -13.08
CA VAL A 56 -25.36 -5.68 -14.32
C VAL A 56 -25.74 -7.12 -13.99
N VAL A 57 -24.96 -7.80 -13.15
CA VAL A 57 -25.20 -9.21 -12.78
C VAL A 57 -26.56 -9.39 -12.10
N LYS A 58 -26.98 -8.44 -11.26
CA LYS A 58 -28.31 -8.42 -10.64
C LYS A 58 -29.48 -8.48 -11.62
N LYS A 59 -29.29 -8.13 -12.89
CA LYS A 59 -30.34 -8.19 -13.93
C LYS A 59 -30.46 -9.57 -14.58
N TYR A 60 -29.41 -10.38 -14.52
CA TYR A 60 -29.33 -11.69 -15.17
C TYR A 60 -29.43 -12.86 -14.20
N MET A 61 -29.31 -12.57 -12.90
CA MET A 61 -29.38 -13.56 -11.85
C MET A 61 -30.42 -13.13 -10.83
N ASP A 62 -31.31 -14.05 -10.46
CA ASP A 62 -32.03 -13.94 -9.20
C ASP A 62 -30.97 -13.76 -8.10
N TYR A 63 -31.10 -12.68 -7.35
CA TYR A 63 -30.10 -12.07 -6.48
C TYR A 63 -29.62 -13.03 -5.37
N GLU A 64 -28.80 -14.05 -5.61
CA GLU A 64 -28.21 -14.87 -4.53
C GLU A 64 -26.92 -15.58 -4.99
N GLN A 65 -25.92 -14.82 -5.45
CA GLN A 65 -24.56 -15.37 -5.48
C GLN A 65 -23.78 -14.91 -4.26
N THR A 66 -23.48 -15.87 -3.39
CA THR A 66 -22.63 -15.72 -2.20
C THR A 66 -21.39 -14.88 -2.51
N THR A 67 -20.75 -15.11 -3.66
CA THR A 67 -19.52 -14.42 -4.09
C THR A 67 -19.65 -12.89 -4.20
N LEU A 68 -20.72 -12.35 -4.81
CA LEU A 68 -20.89 -10.89 -4.92
C LEU A 68 -21.37 -10.25 -3.61
N LYS A 69 -22.08 -11.02 -2.78
CA LYS A 69 -22.42 -10.63 -1.42
C LYS A 69 -21.17 -10.53 -0.56
N ASP A 70 -20.23 -11.47 -0.70
CA ASP A 70 -18.95 -11.48 -0.01
C ASP A 70 -18.11 -10.27 -0.41
N VAL A 71 -18.05 -9.91 -1.70
CA VAL A 71 -17.38 -8.68 -2.16
C VAL A 71 -17.98 -7.44 -1.47
N THR A 72 -19.31 -7.37 -1.37
CA THR A 72 -19.99 -6.24 -0.72
C THR A 72 -19.65 -6.17 0.77
N ALA A 73 -19.65 -7.31 1.46
CA ALA A 73 -19.30 -7.41 2.87
C ALA A 73 -17.83 -7.03 3.13
N LEU A 74 -16.90 -7.56 2.33
CA LEU A 74 -15.47 -7.25 2.40
C LEU A 74 -15.19 -5.78 2.12
N ARG A 75 -15.92 -5.15 1.20
CA ARG A 75 -15.78 -3.71 0.94
C ARG A 75 -16.24 -2.87 2.11
N ASN A 76 -17.37 -3.20 2.73
CA ASN A 76 -17.82 -2.52 3.94
C ASN A 76 -16.81 -2.71 5.09
N GLN A 77 -16.24 -3.91 5.23
CA GLN A 77 -15.18 -4.17 6.19
C GLN A 77 -13.94 -3.30 5.91
N ALA A 78 -13.49 -3.20 4.66
CA ALA A 78 -12.35 -2.38 4.27
C ALA A 78 -12.58 -0.88 4.54
N ILE A 79 -13.78 -0.38 4.24
CA ILE A 79 -14.17 1.02 4.52
C ILE A 79 -14.16 1.29 6.03
N HIS A 80 -14.82 0.44 6.82
CA HIS A 80 -14.86 0.62 8.27
C HIS A 80 -13.49 0.48 8.93
N ALA A 81 -12.65 -0.43 8.44
CA ALA A 81 -11.28 -0.57 8.90
C ALA A 81 -10.47 0.70 8.60
N LYS A 82 -10.64 1.28 7.39
CA LYS A 82 -10.03 2.56 7.02
C LYS A 82 -10.46 3.70 7.95
N GLU A 83 -11.76 3.81 8.24
CA GLU A 83 -12.31 4.85 9.15
C GLU A 83 -11.75 4.75 10.57
N LYS A 84 -11.46 3.52 11.03
CA LYS A 84 -10.88 3.24 12.36
C LYS A 84 -9.36 3.34 12.40
N GLY A 85 -8.70 3.57 11.26
CA GLY A 85 -7.24 3.51 11.15
C GLY A 85 -6.65 2.10 11.27
N ASP A 86 -7.47 1.06 11.13
CA ASP A 86 -7.06 -0.34 11.17
C ASP A 86 -6.59 -0.77 9.78
N SER A 87 -5.31 -0.55 9.51
CA SER A 87 -4.71 -0.85 8.22
C SER A 87 -4.62 -2.35 7.95
N GLU A 88 -4.38 -3.18 8.97
CA GLU A 88 -4.28 -4.64 8.81
C GLU A 88 -5.59 -5.26 8.36
N THR A 89 -6.69 -4.96 9.07
CA THR A 89 -8.02 -5.47 8.70
C THR A 89 -8.42 -4.96 7.32
N ARG A 90 -8.10 -3.70 7.00
CA ARG A 90 -8.34 -3.13 5.67
C ARG A 90 -7.59 -3.92 4.60
N MET A 91 -6.29 -4.12 4.77
CA MET A 91 -5.44 -4.82 3.80
C MET A 91 -5.87 -6.28 3.62
N ALA A 92 -6.26 -6.96 4.70
CA ALA A 92 -6.80 -8.31 4.66
C ALA A 92 -8.07 -8.38 3.80
N ALA A 93 -9.04 -7.50 4.06
CA ALA A 93 -10.28 -7.44 3.28
C ALA A 93 -10.03 -7.14 1.79
N GLU A 94 -9.14 -6.18 1.49
CA GLU A 94 -8.79 -5.83 0.11
C GLU A 94 -8.05 -6.96 -0.62
N ASN A 95 -7.28 -7.79 0.09
CA ASN A 95 -6.64 -8.97 -0.47
C ASN A 95 -7.64 -10.10 -0.76
N GLU A 96 -8.65 -10.30 0.08
CA GLU A 96 -9.73 -11.25 -0.23
C GLU A 96 -10.54 -10.82 -1.46
N ILE A 97 -10.80 -9.52 -1.63
CA ILE A 97 -11.42 -9.00 -2.86
C ILE A 97 -10.54 -9.29 -4.09
N SER A 98 -9.20 -9.14 -3.99
CA SER A 98 -8.29 -9.52 -5.08
C SER A 98 -8.37 -11.01 -5.43
N LYS A 99 -8.53 -11.89 -4.44
CA LYS A 99 -8.71 -13.34 -4.68
C LYS A 99 -10.02 -13.62 -5.42
N ILE A 100 -11.11 -12.98 -5.01
CA ILE A 100 -12.41 -13.10 -5.68
C ILE A 100 -12.29 -12.59 -7.12
N ALA A 101 -11.63 -11.44 -7.34
CA ALA A 101 -11.40 -10.87 -8.66
C ALA A 101 -10.72 -11.87 -9.61
N GLY A 102 -9.68 -12.57 -9.14
CA GLY A 102 -8.99 -13.61 -9.92
C GLY A 102 -9.84 -14.84 -10.23
N GLY A 103 -10.88 -15.11 -9.43
CA GLY A 103 -11.82 -16.22 -9.60
C GLY A 103 -13.09 -15.89 -10.39
N LEU A 104 -13.32 -14.63 -10.78
CA LEU A 104 -14.57 -14.20 -11.42
C LEU A 104 -14.88 -14.97 -12.72
N ASN A 105 -13.86 -15.27 -13.53
CA ASN A 105 -14.02 -16.00 -14.78
C ASN A 105 -14.67 -17.38 -14.58
N VAL A 106 -14.24 -18.11 -13.54
CA VAL A 106 -14.76 -19.43 -13.18
C VAL A 106 -16.21 -19.32 -12.73
N GLN A 107 -16.54 -18.27 -11.97
CA GLN A 107 -17.89 -18.04 -11.48
C GLN A 107 -18.89 -17.80 -12.63
N PHE A 108 -18.46 -17.16 -13.71
CA PHE A 108 -19.30 -16.90 -14.89
C PHE A 108 -19.42 -18.07 -15.86
N GLU A 109 -18.65 -19.16 -15.71
CA GLU A 109 -18.83 -20.36 -16.55
C GLU A 109 -20.23 -20.98 -16.37
N ASN A 110 -20.76 -20.88 -15.16
CA ASN A 110 -22.10 -21.36 -14.82
C ASN A 110 -23.23 -20.46 -15.38
N TYR A 111 -22.90 -19.32 -15.99
CA TYR A 111 -23.86 -18.32 -16.47
C TYR A 111 -23.53 -17.88 -17.91
N PRO A 112 -23.91 -18.68 -18.92
CA PRO A 112 -23.58 -18.43 -20.32
C PRO A 112 -24.00 -17.03 -20.82
N ASP A 113 -25.15 -16.53 -20.36
CA ASP A 113 -25.66 -15.20 -20.75
C ASP A 113 -24.79 -14.06 -20.22
N LEU A 114 -24.26 -14.19 -18.99
CA LEU A 114 -23.30 -13.23 -18.42
C LEU A 114 -21.95 -13.32 -19.10
N LYS A 115 -21.51 -14.54 -19.41
CA LYS A 115 -20.25 -14.79 -20.12
C LYS A 115 -20.26 -14.17 -21.52
N ALA A 116 -21.39 -14.20 -22.20
CA ALA A 116 -21.57 -13.60 -23.53
C ALA A 116 -21.89 -12.10 -23.49
N ASN A 117 -22.12 -11.52 -22.31
CA ASN A 117 -22.47 -10.11 -22.18
C ASN A 117 -21.24 -9.21 -22.34
N GLN A 118 -21.23 -8.40 -23.41
CA GLN A 118 -20.11 -7.52 -23.72
C GLN A 118 -19.77 -6.53 -22.59
N ASN A 119 -20.77 -6.00 -21.87
CA ASN A 119 -20.53 -5.08 -20.75
C ASN A 119 -19.86 -5.80 -19.58
N VAL A 120 -20.27 -7.04 -19.30
CA VAL A 120 -19.69 -7.86 -18.23
C VAL A 120 -18.25 -8.26 -18.57
N MET A 121 -17.96 -8.55 -19.84
CA MET A 121 -16.59 -8.81 -20.31
C MET A 121 -15.69 -7.58 -20.16
N GLN A 122 -16.17 -6.39 -20.53
CA GLN A 122 -15.43 -5.13 -20.37
C GLN A 122 -15.11 -4.83 -18.90
N LEU A 123 -16.09 -5.02 -18.01
CA LEU A 123 -15.89 -4.80 -16.57
C LEU A 123 -14.88 -5.79 -15.98
N GLN A 124 -14.88 -7.05 -16.41
CA GLN A 124 -13.87 -8.04 -16.00
C GLN A 124 -12.46 -7.67 -16.45
N GLU A 125 -12.33 -7.17 -17.68
CA GLU A 125 -11.05 -6.67 -18.19
C GLU A 125 -10.57 -5.46 -17.38
N GLU A 126 -11.47 -4.54 -17.02
CA GLU A 126 -11.14 -3.39 -16.19
C GLU A 126 -10.74 -3.80 -14.76
N ILE A 127 -11.41 -4.79 -14.16
CA ILE A 127 -11.00 -5.39 -12.88
C ILE A 127 -9.58 -5.96 -13.00
N THR A 128 -9.32 -6.77 -14.03
CA THR A 128 -8.01 -7.39 -14.26
C THR A 128 -6.91 -6.34 -14.44
N SER A 129 -7.18 -5.31 -15.24
CA SER A 129 -6.27 -4.18 -15.44
C SER A 129 -5.99 -3.42 -14.14
N THR A 130 -7.02 -3.24 -13.31
CA THR A 130 -6.89 -2.58 -12.01
C THR A 130 -6.13 -3.45 -11.01
N GLU A 131 -6.34 -4.76 -10.97
CA GLU A 131 -5.56 -5.70 -10.14
C GLU A 131 -4.07 -5.69 -10.52
N ASN A 132 -3.77 -5.67 -11.81
CA ASN A 132 -2.39 -5.59 -12.29
C ASN A 132 -1.71 -4.29 -11.82
N LYS A 133 -2.39 -3.14 -11.98
CA LYS A 133 -1.88 -1.84 -11.50
C LYS A 133 -1.74 -1.81 -10.00
N LEU A 134 -2.72 -2.36 -9.28
CA LEU A 134 -2.72 -2.46 -7.83
C LEU A 134 -1.53 -3.30 -7.33
N ALA A 135 -1.19 -4.40 -8.01
CA ALA A 135 0.00 -5.19 -7.68
C ALA A 135 1.29 -4.37 -7.79
N PHE A 136 1.47 -3.61 -8.88
CA PHE A 136 2.62 -2.71 -9.02
C PHE A 136 2.63 -1.59 -7.98
N SER A 137 1.48 -1.00 -7.64
CA SER A 137 1.39 0.02 -6.59
C SER A 137 1.74 -0.53 -5.21
N LYS A 138 1.32 -1.76 -4.89
CA LYS A 138 1.68 -2.46 -3.64
C LYS A 138 3.18 -2.73 -3.56
N GLN A 139 3.79 -3.18 -4.65
CA GLN A 139 5.24 -3.35 -4.73
C GLN A 139 5.96 -2.02 -4.51
N SER A 140 5.59 -0.98 -5.25
CA SER A 140 6.20 0.35 -5.13
C SER A 140 6.10 0.91 -3.70
N PHE A 141 4.95 0.71 -3.03
CA PHE A 141 4.78 1.07 -1.63
C PHE A 141 5.74 0.33 -0.71
N ASN A 142 5.85 -1.00 -0.82
CA ASN A 142 6.80 -1.78 -0.05
C ASN A 142 8.25 -1.35 -0.30
N ASP A 143 8.63 -1.13 -1.56
CA ASP A 143 9.97 -0.65 -1.94
C ASP A 143 10.27 0.74 -1.34
N SER A 144 9.26 1.61 -1.28
CA SER A 144 9.35 2.93 -0.65
C SER A 144 9.63 2.79 0.84
N ILE A 145 8.92 1.89 1.53
CA ILE A 145 9.11 1.62 2.96
C ILE A 145 10.50 1.04 3.20
N GLU A 146 10.95 0.08 2.38
CA GLU A 146 12.29 -0.48 2.50
C GLU A 146 13.38 0.58 2.36
N LYS A 147 13.27 1.47 1.38
CA LYS A 147 14.23 2.55 1.17
C LYS A 147 14.29 3.48 2.39
N TYR A 148 13.13 3.93 2.87
CA TYR A 148 13.04 4.77 4.06
C TYR A 148 13.62 4.05 5.29
N ASN A 149 13.26 2.79 5.53
CA ASN A 149 13.75 2.02 6.68
C ASN A 149 15.26 1.79 6.61
N ALA A 150 15.82 1.50 5.44
CA ALA A 150 17.26 1.35 5.26
C ALA A 150 18.00 2.66 5.58
N HIS A 151 17.47 3.79 5.12
CA HIS A 151 18.04 5.10 5.43
C HIS A 151 17.88 5.44 6.92
N LYS A 152 16.69 5.26 7.50
CA LYS A 152 16.38 5.44 8.94
C LYS A 152 17.36 4.68 9.84
N LYS A 153 17.71 3.44 9.48
CA LYS A 153 18.64 2.57 10.23
C LYS A 153 20.12 2.89 10.02
N SER A 154 20.48 3.69 9.02
CA SER A 154 21.89 4.02 8.75
C SER A 154 22.49 4.84 9.91
N MET A 155 23.80 4.68 10.17
CA MET A 155 24.45 5.21 11.37
C MET A 155 24.18 6.71 11.60
N ILE A 156 24.39 7.58 10.60
CA ILE A 156 24.20 9.02 10.79
C ILE A 156 22.72 9.40 10.80
N ALA A 157 21.92 8.83 9.91
CA ALA A 157 20.48 9.11 9.88
C ALA A 157 19.78 8.68 11.16
N GLY A 158 20.17 7.55 11.77
CA GLY A 158 19.63 7.08 13.05
C GLY A 158 19.87 8.07 14.19
N ILE A 159 21.00 8.78 14.20
CA ILE A 159 21.25 9.88 15.15
C ILE A 159 20.27 11.04 14.90
N VAL A 160 20.07 11.42 13.64
CA VAL A 160 19.15 12.50 13.25
C VAL A 160 17.70 12.12 13.59
N VAL A 161 17.29 10.89 13.32
CA VAL A 161 15.95 10.35 13.66
C VAL A 161 15.73 10.40 15.17
N ASN A 162 16.69 9.94 15.98
CA ASN A 162 16.59 9.99 17.43
C ASN A 162 16.46 11.43 17.97
N MET A 163 17.13 12.40 17.33
CA MET A 163 17.03 13.82 17.69
C MET A 163 15.66 14.43 17.32
N PHE A 164 15.05 13.98 16.21
CA PHE A 164 13.78 14.49 15.70
C PHE A 164 12.68 13.41 15.62
N LYS A 165 12.59 12.58 16.68
CA LYS A 165 11.78 11.36 16.70
C LYS A 165 10.33 11.59 16.28
N SER A 166 9.69 12.64 16.78
CA SER A 166 8.27 12.94 16.50
C SER A 166 7.94 13.22 15.03
N LYS A 167 8.94 13.51 14.19
CA LYS A 167 8.75 13.81 12.78
C LYS A 167 9.39 12.78 11.85
N LEU A 168 10.40 12.07 12.32
CA LEU A 168 11.24 11.20 11.48
C LEU A 168 11.15 9.72 11.84
N ASP A 169 10.59 9.37 13.00
CA ASP A 169 10.40 7.98 13.41
C ASP A 169 8.95 7.56 13.13
N GLU A 170 8.66 7.36 11.86
CA GLU A 170 7.38 6.83 11.39
C GLU A 170 7.55 5.32 11.16
N ASP A 171 6.51 4.55 11.46
CA ASP A 171 6.45 3.12 11.19
C ASP A 171 5.33 2.84 10.19
N PHE A 172 5.68 2.16 9.10
CA PHE A 172 4.76 1.80 8.04
C PHE A 172 4.52 0.29 8.02
N ILE A 173 3.30 -0.10 7.70
CA ILE A 173 2.91 -1.50 7.58
C ILE A 173 3.08 -1.93 6.12
N TYR A 174 3.82 -3.03 5.90
CA TYR A 174 4.05 -3.57 4.57
C TYR A 174 2.81 -4.25 3.99
N TRP A 175 2.58 -4.08 2.69
CA TRP A 175 1.54 -4.80 1.99
C TRP A 175 1.92 -6.27 1.72
N GLN A 176 1.06 -7.21 2.12
CA GLN A 176 1.21 -8.66 1.89
C GLN A 176 2.44 -9.32 2.56
N VAL A 177 2.97 -8.73 3.63
CA VAL A 177 3.99 -9.35 4.49
C VAL A 177 3.37 -9.53 5.87
N SER A 178 3.31 -10.78 6.37
CA SER A 178 2.85 -11.04 7.75
C SER A 178 3.85 -10.48 8.76
N ASP A 179 3.41 -10.10 9.96
CA ASP A 179 4.30 -9.55 11.00
C ASP A 179 5.46 -10.51 11.36
N GLU A 180 5.23 -11.82 11.26
CA GLU A 180 6.29 -12.83 11.43
C GLU A 180 7.35 -12.75 10.32
N LYS A 181 6.95 -12.58 9.06
CA LYS A 181 7.89 -12.39 7.95
C LYS A 181 8.57 -11.02 8.02
N ARG A 182 7.89 -10.02 8.58
CA ARG A 182 8.45 -8.69 8.85
C ARG A 182 9.57 -8.76 9.88
N GLN A 183 9.35 -9.41 11.03
CA GLN A 183 10.40 -9.59 12.04
C GLN A 183 11.59 -10.35 11.48
N VAL A 184 11.36 -11.43 10.72
CA VAL A 184 12.45 -12.16 10.06
C VAL A 184 13.22 -11.27 9.08
N LEU A 185 12.56 -10.43 8.28
CA LEU A 185 13.23 -9.51 7.36
C LEU A 185 13.96 -8.35 8.07
N GLU A 186 13.41 -7.89 9.21
CA GLU A 186 14.00 -6.83 10.04
C GLU A 186 15.20 -7.33 10.84
N ASP A 187 15.16 -8.57 11.35
CA ASP A 187 16.22 -9.24 12.12
C ASP A 187 17.31 -9.85 11.21
N SER A 188 16.98 -10.31 10.00
CA SER A 188 17.95 -10.90 9.07
C SER A 188 18.83 -9.85 8.34
N ARG A 189 18.63 -8.55 8.58
CA ARG A 189 19.33 -7.47 7.88
C ARG A 189 20.46 -6.87 8.74
N VAL A 190 21.68 -7.36 8.46
CA VAL A 190 23.01 -6.88 8.88
C VAL A 190 23.10 -6.48 10.35
N GLU A 191 23.36 -7.48 11.19
CA GLU A 191 24.12 -7.25 12.43
C GLU A 191 25.50 -6.71 12.03
N LEU A 192 25.79 -5.46 12.43
CA LEU A 192 27.10 -4.84 12.28
C LEU A 192 28.09 -5.40 13.32
#